data_AF-A0AAW5TIT8-F1
#
_entry.id   AF-A0AAW5TIT8-F1
#
_cell.length_a   1.000
_cell.length_b   1.000
_cell.length_c   1.000
_cell.angle_alpha   90.00
_cell.angle_beta   90.00
_cell.angle_gamma   90.00
#
_symmetry.space_group_name_H-M   'P 1'
#
loop_
_entity.id
_entity.type
_entity.pdbx_description
1 polymer ?
#
loop_
_entity_poly.entity_id
_entity_poly.type
_entity_poly.pdbx_seq_one_letter_code
_entity_poly.pdbx_strand_id
1 'polypeptide(L)'
;MKKILLIVLNVAFLMIIIFGSFRIRKLLQERKLNRQISQVLKRTDTKYHYGSVRKQTGRVGSQLITSYYPLTESKQDIGVIKEKINADIQKFSDKQSQVSQYDNLIFYVSHFTETNFSGVKQVDIKRISYPVLTTKVGKAREEVLDSLYMSSDNKLFSLNRLFKNVEQAKKLLLEEMQQKITALHKTEGQKILQAFQTRDISQWTFSYEKGKLNLFYKNNERVSKVEIALPALYEVIDEHYLKGEDLAAYQSYQAKKQQKLVALTFDDGPNAATTPQALDILAKYHVKGTFFMLGT
;
A
#
# COMPACT_ATOMS: atom_id res chain seq x y z
N MET A 1 65.98 23.59 -43.53
CA MET A 1 65.08 22.43 -43.78
C MET A 1 65.15 21.36 -42.69
N LYS A 2 66.31 20.76 -42.37
CA LYS A 2 66.43 19.69 -41.34
C LYS A 2 65.92 20.06 -39.93
N LYS A 3 66.20 21.29 -39.44
CA LYS A 3 65.74 21.76 -38.13
C LYS A 3 64.21 21.91 -38.05
N ILE A 4 63.58 22.40 -39.12
CA ILE A 4 62.11 22.56 -39.20
C ILE A 4 61.43 21.19 -39.21
N LEU A 5 61.99 20.23 -39.96
CA LEU A 5 61.51 18.84 -39.99
C LEU A 5 61.55 18.17 -38.61
N LEU A 6 62.63 18.36 -37.86
CA LEU A 6 62.77 17.83 -36.49
C LEU A 6 61.76 18.46 -35.51
N ILE A 7 61.48 19.76 -35.64
CA ILE A 7 60.47 20.45 -34.83
C ILE A 7 59.08 19.89 -35.13
N VAL A 8 58.71 19.75 -36.40
CA VAL A 8 57.41 19.18 -36.82
C VAL A 8 57.25 17.74 -36.33
N LEU A 9 58.31 16.92 -36.42
CA LEU A 9 58.30 15.54 -35.94
C LEU A 9 58.10 15.47 -34.42
N ASN A 10 58.80 16.32 -33.65
CA ASN A 10 58.63 16.38 -32.19
C ASN A 10 57.23 16.86 -31.79
N VAL A 11 56.66 17.83 -32.50
CA VAL A 11 55.28 18.30 -32.26
C VAL A 11 54.27 17.19 -32.59
N ALA A 12 54.45 16.47 -33.69
CA ALA A 12 53.60 15.32 -34.04
C ALA A 12 53.70 14.21 -32.99
N PHE A 13 54.90 13.92 -32.47
CA PHE A 13 55.11 12.94 -31.41
C PHE A 13 54.44 13.37 -30.10
N LEU A 14 54.55 14.65 -29.71
CA LEU A 14 53.86 15.22 -28.56
C LEU A 14 52.34 15.10 -28.70
N MET A 15 51.80 15.38 -29.89
CA MET A 15 50.37 15.25 -30.19
C MET A 15 49.89 13.80 -30.08
N ILE A 16 50.68 12.82 -30.53
CA ILE A 16 50.38 11.39 -30.38
C ILE A 16 50.40 10.99 -28.90
N ILE A 17 51.36 11.47 -28.11
CA ILE A 17 51.42 11.20 -26.66
C ILE A 17 50.19 11.81 -25.95
N ILE A 18 49.84 13.06 -26.26
CA ILE A 18 48.67 13.73 -25.69
C ILE A 18 47.39 12.97 -26.06
N PHE A 19 47.19 12.64 -27.34
CA PHE A 19 46.03 11.91 -27.82
C PHE A 19 45.97 10.49 -27.23
N GLY A 20 47.11 9.78 -27.18
CA GLY A 20 47.24 8.47 -26.55
C GLY A 20 46.89 8.51 -25.07
N SER A 21 47.41 9.50 -24.33
CA SER A 21 47.09 9.68 -22.90
C SER A 21 45.59 9.95 -22.68
N PHE A 22 44.96 10.72 -23.56
CA PHE A 22 43.51 10.97 -23.53
C PHE A 22 42.71 9.69 -23.79
N ARG A 23 43.09 8.89 -24.80
CA ARG A 23 42.46 7.59 -25.10
C ARG A 23 42.62 6.59 -23.95
N ILE A 24 43.82 6.50 -23.35
CA ILE A 24 44.06 5.65 -22.18
C ILE A 24 43.19 6.08 -20.99
N ARG A 25 43.11 7.38 -20.69
CA ARG A 25 42.24 7.89 -19.63
C ARG A 25 40.76 7.54 -19.88
N LYS A 26 40.28 7.70 -21.11
CA LYS A 26 38.91 7.34 -21.50
C LYS A 26 38.65 5.84 -21.29
N LEU A 27 39.55 4.97 -21.74
CA LEU A 27 39.43 3.52 -21.55
C LEU A 27 39.44 3.12 -20.06
N LEU A 28 40.28 3.76 -19.24
CA LEU A 28 40.31 3.52 -17.79
C LEU A 28 38.99 3.95 -17.12
N GLN A 29 38.40 5.07 -17.56
CA GLN A 29 37.09 5.53 -17.09
C GLN A 29 35.98 4.54 -17.46
N GLU A 30 35.94 4.07 -18.71
CA GLU A 30 34.99 3.05 -19.16
C GLU A 30 35.10 1.75 -18.35
N ARG A 31 36.33 1.27 -18.11
CA ARG A 31 36.58 0.09 -17.26
C ARG A 31 36.11 0.31 -15.82
N LYS A 32 36.37 1.48 -15.23
CA LYS A 32 35.93 1.82 -13.87
C LYS A 32 34.41 1.86 -13.79
N LEU A 33 33.75 2.48 -14.77
CA LEU A 33 32.30 2.56 -14.85
C LEU A 33 31.66 1.17 -15.01
N ASN A 34 32.18 0.34 -15.91
CA ASN A 34 31.71 -1.04 -16.10
C ASN A 34 31.86 -1.87 -14.81
N ARG A 35 32.98 -1.72 -14.09
CA ARG A 35 33.15 -2.35 -12.77
C ARG A 35 32.09 -1.88 -11.76
N GLN A 36 31.80 -0.58 -11.71
CA GLN A 36 30.74 -0.06 -10.84
C GLN A 36 29.36 -0.60 -11.21
N ILE A 37 29.02 -0.66 -12.50
CA ILE A 37 27.77 -1.25 -12.99
C ILE A 37 27.68 -2.72 -12.55
N SER A 38 28.71 -3.53 -12.80
CA SER A 38 28.75 -4.93 -12.37
C SER A 38 28.62 -5.09 -10.86
N GLN A 39 29.24 -4.21 -10.07
CA GLN A 39 29.11 -4.21 -8.61
C GLN A 39 27.69 -3.89 -8.16
N VAL A 40 27.04 -2.89 -8.77
CA VAL A 40 25.64 -2.56 -8.48
C VAL A 40 24.74 -3.73 -8.83
N LEU A 41 24.88 -4.31 -10.03
CA LEU A 41 24.11 -5.49 -10.46
C LEU A 41 24.28 -6.64 -9.46
N LYS A 42 25.53 -6.99 -9.08
CA LYS A 42 25.81 -8.06 -8.13
C LYS A 42 25.23 -7.79 -6.73
N ARG A 43 25.40 -6.56 -6.21
CA ARG A 43 24.88 -6.17 -4.89
C ARG A 43 23.36 -6.22 -4.85
N THR A 44 22.70 -5.70 -5.88
CA THR A 44 21.24 -5.72 -5.98
C THR A 44 20.73 -7.15 -6.12
N ASP A 45 21.38 -7.98 -6.95
CA ASP A 45 21.01 -9.39 -7.11
C ASP A 45 21.14 -10.15 -5.79
N THR A 46 22.26 -9.99 -5.08
CA THR A 46 22.46 -10.59 -3.74
C THR A 46 21.38 -10.15 -2.75
N LYS A 47 20.91 -8.90 -2.86
CA LYS A 47 19.94 -8.32 -1.92
C LYS A 47 18.49 -8.70 -2.21
N TYR A 48 18.12 -8.90 -3.48
CA TYR A 48 16.71 -9.02 -3.88
C TYR A 48 16.38 -10.33 -4.62
N HIS A 49 17.39 -11.11 -5.04
CA HIS A 49 17.20 -12.44 -5.58
C HIS A 49 17.31 -13.50 -4.46
N TYR A 50 16.49 -13.35 -3.42
CA TYR A 50 16.37 -14.31 -2.33
C TYR A 50 14.93 -14.83 -2.22
N GLY A 51 14.77 -16.07 -1.77
CA GLY A 51 13.46 -16.71 -1.68
C GLY A 51 12.85 -17.02 -3.05
N SER A 52 11.51 -17.04 -3.11
CA SER A 52 10.74 -17.39 -4.31
C SER A 52 10.55 -16.18 -5.22
N VAL A 53 11.59 -15.82 -5.98
CA VAL A 53 11.56 -14.66 -6.89
C VAL A 53 12.13 -15.04 -8.26
N ARG A 54 11.41 -14.69 -9.33
CA ARG A 54 11.91 -14.78 -10.70
C ARG A 54 12.54 -13.46 -11.14
N LYS A 55 13.80 -13.52 -11.55
CA LYS A 55 14.51 -12.39 -12.12
C LYS A 55 14.27 -12.30 -13.63
N GLN A 56 14.06 -11.09 -14.13
CA GLN A 56 14.04 -10.81 -15.55
C GLN A 56 14.80 -9.52 -15.83
N THR A 57 15.81 -9.60 -16.69
CA THR A 57 16.60 -8.43 -17.10
C THR A 57 16.36 -8.17 -18.58
N GLY A 58 16.12 -6.91 -18.94
CA GLY A 58 15.88 -6.48 -20.31
C GLY A 58 16.31 -5.04 -20.52
N ARG A 59 16.49 -4.66 -21.78
CA ARG A 59 16.80 -3.30 -22.18
C ARG A 59 15.54 -2.64 -22.73
N VAL A 60 15.22 -1.45 -22.24
CA VAL A 60 14.13 -0.61 -22.76
C VAL A 60 14.70 0.80 -22.97
N GLY A 61 14.78 1.25 -24.23
CA GLY A 61 15.47 2.50 -24.58
C GLY A 61 16.95 2.51 -24.14
N SER A 62 17.34 3.54 -23.38
CA SER A 62 18.67 3.65 -22.75
C SER A 62 18.74 3.09 -21.33
N GLN A 63 17.75 2.29 -20.90
CA GLN A 63 17.69 1.77 -19.54
C GLN A 63 17.93 0.26 -19.51
N LEU A 64 18.72 -0.19 -18.53
CA LEU A 64 18.81 -1.59 -18.16
C LEU A 64 17.84 -1.86 -17.01
N ILE A 65 16.80 -2.61 -17.29
CA ILE A 65 15.74 -2.92 -16.32
C ILE A 65 15.94 -4.33 -15.80
N THR A 66 15.94 -4.51 -14.48
CA THR A 66 15.92 -5.82 -13.83
C THR A 66 14.74 -5.89 -12.85
N SER A 67 13.78 -6.75 -13.17
CA SER A 67 12.59 -6.96 -12.34
C SER A 67 12.73 -8.25 -11.54
N TYR A 68 12.44 -8.16 -10.25
CA TYR A 68 12.40 -9.28 -9.31
C TYR A 68 10.93 -9.58 -9.00
N TYR A 69 10.31 -10.47 -9.77
CA TYR A 69 8.90 -10.83 -9.62
C TYR A 69 8.73 -11.85 -8.49
N PRO A 70 7.97 -11.52 -7.44
CA PRO A 70 7.64 -12.51 -6.42
C PRO A 70 6.78 -13.62 -7.03
N LEU A 71 7.07 -14.85 -6.63
CA LEU A 71 6.38 -16.04 -7.08
C LEU A 71 5.44 -16.56 -6.01
N THR A 72 4.32 -17.13 -6.46
CA THR A 72 3.43 -17.96 -5.65
C THR A 72 4.12 -19.27 -5.26
N GLU A 73 3.51 -20.03 -4.35
CA GLU A 73 3.96 -21.39 -4.01
C GLU A 73 4.03 -22.32 -5.24
N SER A 74 3.11 -22.13 -6.20
CA SER A 74 3.09 -22.83 -7.49
C SER A 74 4.14 -22.33 -8.49
N LYS A 75 5.08 -21.46 -8.06
CA LYS A 75 6.14 -20.85 -8.88
C LYS A 75 5.62 -19.99 -10.03
N GLN A 76 4.41 -19.44 -9.91
CA GLN A 76 3.83 -18.52 -10.88
C GLN A 76 4.02 -17.07 -10.43
N ASP A 77 4.09 -16.14 -11.38
CA ASP A 77 4.18 -14.71 -11.03
C ASP A 77 2.88 -14.24 -10.35
N ILE A 78 2.99 -13.37 -9.35
CA ILE A 78 1.83 -12.67 -8.80
C ILE A 78 1.35 -11.64 -9.83
N GLY A 79 0.21 -11.93 -10.48
CA GLY A 79 -0.31 -11.17 -11.63
C GLY A 79 -0.40 -9.66 -11.41
N VAL A 80 -1.03 -9.22 -10.30
CA VAL A 80 -1.23 -7.80 -9.99
C VAL A 80 0.10 -7.04 -9.84
N ILE A 81 1.11 -7.67 -9.22
CA ILE A 81 2.44 -7.06 -9.06
C ILE A 81 3.14 -6.94 -10.41
N LYS A 82 3.09 -8.03 -11.21
CA LYS A 82 3.66 -8.06 -12.55
C LYS A 82 3.04 -7.00 -13.46
N GLU A 83 1.72 -6.86 -13.44
CA GLU A 83 0.98 -5.86 -14.22
C GLU A 83 1.42 -4.44 -13.86
N LYS A 84 1.53 -4.09 -12.57
CA LYS A 84 1.96 -2.76 -12.13
C LYS A 84 3.40 -2.44 -12.51
N ILE A 85 4.30 -3.42 -12.37
CA ILE A 85 5.69 -3.26 -12.83
C ILE A 85 5.73 -3.04 -14.34
N ASN A 86 5.02 -3.87 -15.13
CA ASN A 86 5.00 -3.77 -16.58
C ASN A 86 4.38 -2.44 -17.07
N ALA A 87 3.32 -1.97 -16.42
CA ALA A 87 2.70 -0.68 -16.72
C ALA A 87 3.67 0.50 -16.48
N ASP A 88 4.54 0.41 -15.47
CA ASP A 88 5.58 1.42 -15.26
C ASP A 88 6.72 1.30 -16.28
N ILE A 89 7.12 0.07 -16.64
CA ILE A 89 8.13 -0.18 -17.67
C ILE A 89 7.71 0.40 -19.02
N GLN A 90 6.42 0.29 -19.39
CA GLN A 90 5.88 0.81 -20.64
C GLN A 90 6.09 2.32 -20.80
N LYS A 91 6.13 3.09 -19.69
CA LYS A 91 6.39 4.55 -19.71
C LYS A 91 7.79 4.90 -20.23
N PHE A 92 8.71 3.94 -20.30
CA PHE A 92 10.06 4.14 -20.83
C PHE A 92 10.20 3.79 -22.32
N SER A 93 9.15 3.25 -22.95
CA SER A 93 9.22 2.73 -24.33
C SER A 93 9.25 3.83 -25.40
N ASP A 94 8.90 5.08 -25.09
CA ASP A 94 8.68 6.17 -26.06
C ASP A 94 9.94 6.97 -26.47
N LYS A 95 11.15 6.46 -26.22
CA LYS A 95 12.38 7.15 -26.67
C LYS A 95 13.28 6.18 -27.43
N GLN A 96 13.15 6.20 -28.77
CA GLN A 96 14.19 5.68 -29.67
C GLN A 96 15.51 6.38 -29.34
N SER A 97 16.33 5.72 -28.54
CA SER A 97 17.66 6.18 -28.17
C SER A 97 18.61 5.07 -28.61
N GLN A 98 19.21 5.25 -29.79
CA GLN A 98 20.34 4.45 -30.29
C GLN A 98 21.63 4.75 -29.48
N VAL A 99 21.52 4.82 -28.16
CA VAL A 99 22.65 5.09 -27.27
C VAL A 99 23.28 3.72 -26.95
N SER A 100 24.56 3.54 -27.26
CA SER A 100 25.27 2.28 -27.02
C SER A 100 25.35 1.91 -25.53
N GLN A 101 25.25 2.91 -24.64
CA GLN A 101 25.39 2.75 -23.20
C GLN A 101 24.07 2.98 -22.45
N TYR A 102 23.97 2.46 -21.23
CA TYR A 102 22.82 2.69 -20.36
C TYR A 102 22.97 4.04 -19.64
N ASP A 103 21.89 4.82 -19.58
CA ASP A 103 21.82 6.06 -18.80
C ASP A 103 21.24 5.81 -17.40
N ASN A 104 20.52 4.71 -17.21
CA ASN A 104 19.97 4.28 -15.93
C ASN A 104 19.98 2.75 -15.78
N LEU A 105 20.29 2.29 -14.57
CA LEU A 105 20.00 0.94 -14.13
C LEU A 105 18.75 1.00 -13.26
N ILE A 106 17.68 0.32 -13.65
CA ILE A 106 16.41 0.30 -12.91
C ILE A 106 16.16 -1.09 -12.36
N PHE A 107 15.75 -1.15 -11.10
CA PHE A 107 15.39 -2.37 -10.42
C PHE A 107 13.97 -2.27 -9.87
N TYR A 108 13.13 -3.25 -10.19
CA TYR A 108 11.80 -3.39 -9.60
C TYR A 108 11.83 -4.48 -8.55
N VAL A 109 11.41 -4.13 -7.33
CA VAL A 109 11.40 -5.04 -6.19
C VAL A 109 10.06 -4.93 -5.44
N SER A 110 9.67 -6.00 -4.76
CA SER A 110 8.49 -6.04 -3.90
C SER A 110 8.93 -6.27 -2.47
N HIS A 111 8.47 -5.43 -1.55
CA HIS A 111 8.75 -5.56 -0.13
C HIS A 111 7.47 -5.93 0.62
N PHE A 112 7.46 -7.12 1.23
CA PHE A 112 6.33 -7.63 1.99
C PHE A 112 6.49 -7.28 3.47
N THR A 113 5.46 -6.68 4.07
CA THR A 113 5.39 -6.35 5.49
C THR A 113 4.16 -7.01 6.12
N GLU A 114 4.32 -7.49 7.36
CA GLU A 114 3.20 -8.00 8.12
C GLU A 114 2.23 -6.88 8.47
N THR A 115 0.94 -7.18 8.48
CA THR A 115 -0.12 -6.23 8.85
C THR A 115 -0.75 -6.65 10.17
N ASN A 116 -1.67 -5.84 10.68
CA ASN A 116 -2.48 -6.24 11.83
C ASN A 116 -3.65 -7.17 11.46
N PHE A 117 -3.83 -7.50 10.18
CA PHE A 117 -4.77 -8.54 9.76
C PHE A 117 -4.08 -9.91 9.73
N SER A 118 -4.84 -10.95 10.09
CA SER A 118 -4.42 -12.34 9.95
C SER A 118 -4.40 -12.74 8.48
N GLY A 119 -3.35 -13.44 8.04
CA GLY A 119 -3.25 -13.93 6.65
C GLY A 119 -3.15 -12.84 5.58
N VAL A 120 -2.89 -11.59 5.93
CA VAL A 120 -2.75 -10.46 4.99
C VAL A 120 -1.43 -9.73 5.21
N LYS A 121 -0.69 -9.53 4.13
CA LYS A 121 0.57 -8.78 4.09
C LYS A 121 0.40 -7.54 3.23
N GLN A 122 1.08 -6.45 3.60
CA GLN A 122 1.21 -5.30 2.72
C GLN A 122 2.41 -5.53 1.79
N VAL A 123 2.30 -5.08 0.55
CA VAL A 123 3.34 -5.17 -0.47
C VAL A 123 3.58 -3.80 -1.06
N ASP A 124 4.79 -3.29 -0.83
CA ASP A 124 5.27 -2.08 -1.50
C ASP A 124 6.02 -2.48 -2.77
N ILE A 125 5.53 -2.02 -3.91
CA ILE A 125 6.19 -2.17 -5.20
C ILE A 125 7.10 -0.96 -5.39
N LYS A 126 8.41 -1.22 -5.46
CA LYS A 126 9.43 -0.18 -5.43
C LYS A 126 10.25 -0.19 -6.71
N ARG A 127 10.54 1.02 -7.20
CA ARG A 127 11.49 1.29 -8.28
C ARG A 127 12.75 1.88 -7.68
N ILE A 128 13.88 1.22 -7.93
CA ILE A 128 15.20 1.69 -7.51
C ILE A 128 16.00 2.04 -8.77
N SER A 129 16.32 3.31 -8.93
CA SER A 129 17.00 3.83 -10.12
C SER A 129 18.40 4.32 -9.78
N TYR A 130 19.40 3.86 -10.54
CA TYR A 130 20.78 4.32 -10.47
C TYR A 130 21.14 5.05 -11.77
N PRO A 131 21.33 6.38 -11.74
CA PRO A 131 21.77 7.11 -12.92
C PRO A 131 23.20 6.73 -13.26
N VAL A 132 23.44 6.39 -14.52
CA VAL A 132 24.76 6.08 -15.06
C VAL A 132 25.27 7.34 -15.74
N LEU A 133 26.28 7.97 -15.13
CA LEU A 133 26.95 9.14 -15.67
C LEU A 133 28.13 8.70 -16.53
N THR A 134 28.70 9.62 -17.31
CA THR A 134 29.86 9.38 -18.19
C THR A 134 31.06 8.72 -17.50
N THR A 135 31.27 8.95 -16.20
CA THR A 135 32.45 8.45 -15.46
C THR A 135 32.13 7.57 -14.25
N LYS A 136 30.87 7.52 -13.82
CA LYS A 136 30.47 6.82 -12.58
C LYS A 136 28.97 6.49 -12.54
N VAL A 137 28.62 5.54 -11.70
CA VAL A 137 27.22 5.33 -11.30
C VAL A 137 26.88 6.27 -10.13
N GLY A 138 25.77 6.97 -10.23
CA GLY A 138 25.26 7.88 -9.20
C GLY A 138 24.57 7.16 -8.03
N LYS A 139 24.05 7.95 -7.09
CA LYS A 139 23.33 7.42 -5.91
C LYS A 139 21.96 6.85 -6.34
N ALA A 140 21.56 5.78 -5.67
CA ALA A 140 20.24 5.18 -5.83
C ALA A 140 19.14 6.19 -5.47
N ARG A 141 18.05 6.16 -6.23
CA ARG A 141 16.78 6.80 -5.88
C ARG A 141 15.73 5.71 -5.77
N GLU A 142 15.00 5.69 -4.66
CA GLU A 142 13.93 4.73 -4.40
C GLU A 142 12.59 5.45 -4.46
N GLU A 143 11.63 4.83 -5.14
CA GLU A 143 10.27 5.33 -5.29
C GLU A 143 9.29 4.19 -5.07
N VAL A 144 8.28 4.42 -4.24
CA VAL A 144 7.17 3.48 -4.05
C VAL A 144 6.16 3.77 -5.15
N LEU A 145 6.02 2.82 -6.08
CA LEU A 145 5.06 2.93 -7.19
C LEU A 145 3.65 2.65 -6.73
N ASP A 146 3.51 1.69 -5.82
CA ASP A 146 2.22 1.32 -5.24
C ASP A 146 2.41 0.56 -3.92
N SER A 147 1.37 0.60 -3.09
CA SER A 147 1.27 -0.14 -1.83
C SER A 147 -0.06 -0.89 -1.79
N LEU A 148 0.00 -2.21 -1.74
CA LEU A 148 -1.15 -3.10 -1.85
C LEU A 148 -1.26 -4.00 -0.64
N TYR A 149 -2.44 -4.56 -0.41
CA TYR A 149 -2.62 -5.66 0.53
C TYR A 149 -2.81 -6.95 -0.25
N MET A 150 -2.18 -8.03 0.21
CA MET A 150 -2.20 -9.35 -0.40
C MET A 150 -2.58 -10.37 0.66
N SER A 151 -3.56 -11.21 0.36
CA SER A 151 -3.90 -12.36 1.20
C SER A 151 -2.91 -13.50 1.00
N SER A 152 -2.93 -14.47 1.91
CA SER A 152 -2.09 -15.67 1.87
C SER A 152 -2.22 -16.49 0.59
N ASP A 153 -3.38 -16.43 -0.09
CA ASP A 153 -3.60 -17.04 -1.41
C ASP A 153 -3.05 -16.21 -2.59
N ASN A 154 -2.21 -15.20 -2.32
CA ASN A 154 -1.61 -14.30 -3.31
C ASN A 154 -2.62 -13.54 -4.18
N LYS A 155 -3.81 -13.29 -3.65
CA LYS A 155 -4.80 -12.41 -4.29
C LYS A 155 -4.78 -11.03 -3.66
N LEU A 156 -5.19 -10.05 -4.45
CA LEU A 156 -5.39 -8.68 -3.98
C LEU A 156 -6.42 -8.69 -2.83
N PHE A 157 -6.04 -8.07 -1.72
CA PHE A 157 -6.89 -7.89 -0.55
C PHE A 157 -7.47 -6.48 -0.56
N SER A 158 -8.63 -6.35 -1.19
CA SER A 158 -9.42 -5.13 -1.17
C SER A 158 -10.35 -5.09 0.04
N LEU A 159 -10.83 -3.90 0.41
CA LEU A 159 -11.60 -3.68 1.63
C LEU A 159 -12.88 -4.53 1.71
N ASN A 160 -13.52 -4.83 0.58
CA ASN A 160 -14.69 -5.71 0.51
C ASN A 160 -14.43 -7.10 1.12
N ARG A 161 -13.20 -7.61 1.04
CA ARG A 161 -12.84 -8.94 1.57
C ARG A 161 -12.76 -8.98 3.09
N LEU A 162 -12.72 -7.84 3.76
CA LEU A 162 -12.69 -7.75 5.23
C LEU A 162 -14.05 -8.08 5.87
N PHE A 163 -15.12 -8.11 5.09
CA PHE A 163 -16.48 -8.20 5.59
C PHE A 163 -17.20 -9.46 5.13
N LYS A 164 -18.01 -10.04 6.02
CA LYS A 164 -18.91 -11.16 5.70
C LYS A 164 -20.04 -10.74 4.76
N ASN A 165 -20.59 -9.54 5.01
CA ASN A 165 -21.66 -8.95 4.20
C ASN A 165 -21.21 -7.58 3.68
N VAL A 166 -20.81 -7.54 2.41
CA VAL A 166 -20.23 -6.36 1.76
C VAL A 166 -21.23 -5.20 1.67
N GLU A 167 -22.50 -5.48 1.36
CA GLU A 167 -23.54 -4.46 1.22
C GLU A 167 -23.85 -3.80 2.56
N GLN A 168 -24.03 -4.61 3.60
CA GLN A 168 -24.27 -4.11 4.96
C GLN A 168 -23.05 -3.35 5.49
N ALA A 169 -21.83 -3.83 5.21
CA ALA A 169 -20.61 -3.14 5.58
C ALA A 169 -20.49 -1.78 4.89
N LYS A 170 -20.77 -1.70 3.59
CA LYS A 170 -20.76 -0.43 2.85
C LYS A 170 -21.76 0.54 3.46
N LYS A 171 -22.99 0.10 3.76
CA LYS A 171 -24.00 0.93 4.43
C LYS A 171 -23.51 1.46 5.77
N LEU A 172 -22.99 0.59 6.64
CA LEU A 172 -22.52 0.95 7.97
C LEU A 172 -21.32 1.91 7.94
N LEU A 173 -20.37 1.69 7.02
CA LEU A 173 -19.25 2.60 6.82
C LEU A 173 -19.71 3.99 6.38
N LEU A 174 -20.70 4.08 5.49
CA LEU A 174 -21.25 5.36 5.04
C LEU A 174 -22.01 6.09 6.17
N GLU A 175 -22.71 5.36 7.04
CA GLU A 175 -23.36 5.92 8.23
C GLU A 175 -22.33 6.48 9.22
N GLU A 176 -21.26 5.72 9.52
CA GLU A 176 -20.14 6.16 10.35
C GLU A 176 -19.44 7.41 9.76
N MET A 177 -19.22 7.42 8.45
CA MET A 177 -18.67 8.59 7.74
C MET A 177 -19.59 9.81 7.89
N GLN A 178 -20.89 9.64 7.66
CA GLN A 178 -21.88 10.72 7.74
C GLN A 178 -21.90 11.33 9.15
N GLN A 179 -21.87 10.51 10.21
CA GLN A 179 -21.82 10.98 11.59
C GLN A 179 -20.57 11.83 11.85
N LYS A 180 -19.40 11.38 11.41
CA LYS A 180 -18.13 12.11 11.58
C LYS A 180 -18.07 13.40 10.78
N ILE A 181 -18.60 13.40 9.56
CA ILE A 181 -18.63 14.57 8.67
C ILE A 181 -19.59 15.65 9.20
N THR A 182 -20.75 15.25 9.73
CA THR A 182 -21.75 16.19 10.28
C THR A 182 -21.18 16.99 11.45
N ALA A 183 -20.26 16.39 12.21
CA ALA A 183 -19.58 17.04 13.33
C ALA A 183 -18.47 18.02 12.92
N LEU A 184 -17.95 17.99 11.67
CA LEU A 184 -16.65 18.58 11.29
C LEU A 184 -16.63 19.32 9.93
N HIS A 185 -17.66 20.11 9.57
CA HIS A 185 -17.78 20.95 8.35
C HIS A 185 -18.57 20.33 7.16
N LYS A 186 -19.67 21.01 6.75
CA LYS A 186 -20.76 20.45 5.92
C LYS A 186 -20.44 20.25 4.43
N THR A 187 -19.75 21.16 3.76
CA THR A 187 -19.71 21.18 2.28
C THR A 187 -18.65 20.27 1.67
N GLU A 188 -17.46 20.19 2.25
CA GLU A 188 -16.38 19.33 1.74
C GLU A 188 -16.63 17.86 2.10
N GLY A 189 -17.12 17.58 3.31
CA GLY A 189 -17.46 16.24 3.74
C GLY A 189 -18.58 15.60 2.91
N GLN A 190 -19.58 16.37 2.47
CA GLN A 190 -20.63 15.85 1.57
C GLN A 190 -20.06 15.36 0.23
N LYS A 191 -19.07 16.07 -0.34
CA LYS A 191 -18.39 15.62 -1.59
C LYS A 191 -17.63 14.32 -1.38
N ILE A 192 -16.97 14.19 -0.22
CA ILE A 192 -16.25 12.96 0.15
C ILE A 192 -17.23 11.79 0.25
N LEU A 193 -18.35 11.98 0.97
CA LEU A 193 -19.36 10.95 1.13
C LEU A 193 -19.94 10.50 -0.22
N GLN A 194 -20.30 11.44 -1.10
CA GLN A 194 -20.84 11.14 -2.42
C GLN A 194 -19.84 10.32 -3.27
N ALA A 195 -18.54 10.62 -3.15
CA ALA A 195 -17.51 9.87 -3.84
C ALA A 195 -17.39 8.43 -3.32
N PHE A 196 -17.56 8.19 -2.02
CA PHE A 196 -17.58 6.83 -1.47
C PHE A 196 -18.87 6.09 -1.84
N GLN A 197 -20.03 6.75 -1.80
CA GLN A 197 -21.32 6.15 -2.18
C GLN A 197 -21.32 5.59 -3.60
N THR A 198 -20.79 6.36 -4.55
CA THR A 198 -20.80 6.03 -5.99
C THR A 198 -19.76 4.96 -6.37
N ARG A 199 -18.70 4.79 -5.58
CA ARG A 199 -17.63 3.81 -5.86
C ARG A 199 -17.93 2.45 -5.26
N ASP A 200 -17.41 1.42 -5.90
CA ASP A 200 -17.39 0.08 -5.31
C ASP A 200 -16.41 0.04 -4.13
N ILE A 201 -16.77 -0.67 -3.06
CA ILE A 201 -15.95 -0.76 -1.85
C ILE A 201 -14.58 -1.42 -2.10
N SER A 202 -14.45 -2.25 -3.14
CA SER A 202 -13.16 -2.83 -3.54
C SER A 202 -12.16 -1.80 -4.07
N GLN A 203 -12.65 -0.63 -4.51
CA GLN A 203 -11.85 0.48 -5.02
C GLN A 203 -11.47 1.49 -3.94
N TRP A 204 -11.97 1.32 -2.71
CA TRP A 204 -11.67 2.24 -1.62
C TRP A 204 -10.26 1.99 -1.10
N THR A 205 -9.44 3.05 -1.10
CA THR A 205 -8.09 2.99 -0.54
C THR A 205 -8.18 3.04 0.98
N PHE A 206 -7.54 2.08 1.63
CA PHE A 206 -7.59 1.99 3.09
C PHE A 206 -6.22 1.67 3.70
N SER A 207 -6.10 1.96 5.00
CA SER A 207 -5.07 1.39 5.87
C SER A 207 -5.69 1.03 7.20
N TYR A 208 -4.99 0.22 7.98
CA TYR A 208 -5.47 -0.20 9.28
C TYR A 208 -4.36 -0.12 10.31
N GLU A 209 -4.60 0.63 11.38
CA GLU A 209 -3.64 0.83 12.46
C GLU A 209 -4.39 0.90 13.80
N LYS A 210 -3.95 0.10 14.79
CA LYS A 210 -4.38 0.15 16.19
C LYS A 210 -5.90 0.19 16.38
N GLY A 211 -6.63 -0.80 15.83
CA GLY A 211 -8.09 -0.85 15.98
C GLY A 211 -8.85 0.17 15.14
N LYS A 212 -8.20 0.84 14.18
CA LYS A 212 -8.83 1.88 13.35
C LYS A 212 -8.62 1.65 11.87
N LEU A 213 -9.73 1.65 11.14
CA LEU A 213 -9.77 1.64 9.69
C LEU A 213 -9.70 3.08 9.16
N ASN A 214 -8.66 3.39 8.42
CA ASN A 214 -8.48 4.68 7.76
C ASN A 214 -8.84 4.56 6.29
N LEU A 215 -9.80 5.37 5.83
CA LEU A 215 -10.24 5.43 4.44
C LEU A 215 -9.75 6.72 3.80
N PHE A 216 -9.10 6.61 2.65
CA PHE A 216 -8.47 7.73 1.97
C PHE A 216 -9.28 8.16 0.75
N TYR A 217 -9.44 9.47 0.63
CA TYR A 217 -10.04 10.11 -0.53
C TYR A 217 -9.06 11.13 -1.10
N LYS A 218 -8.68 10.94 -2.37
CA LYS A 218 -7.80 11.86 -3.09
C LYS A 218 -8.63 12.74 -4.03
N ASN A 219 -8.51 14.05 -3.89
CA ASN A 219 -9.07 15.04 -4.81
C ASN A 219 -7.97 16.03 -5.21
N ASN A 220 -7.59 16.01 -6.50
CA ASN A 220 -6.66 16.85 -7.27
C ASN A 220 -5.37 17.38 -6.61
N GLU A 221 -5.39 17.81 -5.35
CA GLU A 221 -4.25 18.30 -4.57
C GLU A 221 -4.26 17.88 -3.09
N ARG A 222 -5.38 17.37 -2.55
CA ARG A 222 -5.52 16.98 -1.13
C ARG A 222 -5.92 15.52 -0.97
N VAL A 223 -5.37 14.89 0.07
CA VAL A 223 -5.77 13.56 0.53
C VAL A 223 -6.49 13.73 1.86
N SER A 224 -7.80 13.48 1.84
CA SER A 224 -8.62 13.46 3.04
C SER A 224 -8.66 12.04 3.61
N LYS A 225 -8.71 11.94 4.95
CA LYS A 225 -8.78 10.67 5.68
C LYS A 225 -10.03 10.63 6.54
N VAL A 226 -10.81 9.56 6.44
CA VAL A 226 -11.87 9.25 7.41
C VAL A 226 -11.45 8.05 8.23
N GLU A 227 -11.38 8.24 9.55
CA GLU A 227 -10.98 7.21 10.50
C GLU A 227 -12.25 6.58 11.08
N ILE A 228 -12.37 5.25 11.11
CA ILE A 228 -13.50 4.50 11.64
C ILE A 228 -12.97 3.49 12.66
N ALA A 229 -13.59 3.44 13.84
CA ALA A 229 -13.17 2.53 14.88
C ALA A 229 -13.66 1.11 14.54
N LEU A 230 -12.80 0.10 14.68
CA LEU A 230 -13.13 -1.29 14.39
C LEU A 230 -14.39 -1.80 15.13
N PRO A 231 -14.67 -1.42 16.39
CA PRO A 231 -15.88 -1.86 17.09
C PRO A 231 -17.19 -1.49 16.38
N ALA A 232 -17.21 -0.38 15.63
CA ALA A 232 -18.38 -0.01 14.84
C ALA A 232 -18.67 -1.01 13.70
N LEU A 233 -17.70 -1.87 13.36
CA LEU A 233 -17.77 -2.81 12.25
C LEU A 233 -17.94 -4.27 12.72
N TYR A 234 -18.02 -4.54 14.03
CA TYR A 234 -18.10 -5.90 14.56
C TYR A 234 -19.32 -6.71 14.07
N GLU A 235 -20.40 -6.03 13.68
CA GLU A 235 -21.59 -6.67 13.12
C GLU A 235 -21.35 -7.29 11.74
N VAL A 236 -20.37 -6.79 10.97
CA VAL A 236 -20.18 -7.11 9.55
C VAL A 236 -18.79 -7.64 9.22
N ILE A 237 -17.82 -7.46 10.11
CA ILE A 237 -16.44 -7.90 9.91
C ILE A 237 -16.33 -9.42 9.93
N ASP A 238 -15.39 -9.93 9.13
CA ASP A 238 -14.97 -11.31 9.17
C ASP A 238 -13.85 -11.52 10.20
N GLU A 239 -14.16 -12.23 11.28
CA GLU A 239 -13.24 -12.52 12.40
C GLU A 239 -11.99 -13.28 11.99
N HIS A 240 -12.00 -13.99 10.85
CA HIS A 240 -10.83 -14.72 10.37
C HIS A 240 -9.63 -13.80 10.09
N TYR A 241 -9.87 -12.51 9.85
CA TYR A 241 -8.83 -11.51 9.64
C TYR A 241 -8.38 -10.82 10.93
N LEU A 242 -9.08 -11.00 12.05
CA LEU A 242 -8.71 -10.39 13.32
C LEU A 242 -7.63 -11.22 14.03
N LYS A 243 -6.71 -10.54 14.72
CA LYS A 243 -5.69 -11.19 15.57
C LYS A 243 -5.31 -10.29 16.74
N GLY A 244 -4.65 -10.86 17.73
CA GLY A 244 -4.18 -10.12 18.91
C GLY A 244 -5.33 -9.47 19.68
N GLU A 245 -5.15 -8.20 20.05
CA GLU A 245 -6.10 -7.43 20.86
C GLU A 245 -7.46 -7.26 20.17
N ASP A 246 -7.48 -7.07 18.85
CA ASP A 246 -8.72 -6.88 18.10
C ASP A 246 -9.60 -8.13 18.10
N LEU A 247 -8.99 -9.32 18.01
CA LEU A 247 -9.71 -10.59 18.11
C LEU A 247 -10.29 -10.80 19.51
N ALA A 248 -9.52 -10.50 20.56
CA ALA A 248 -9.99 -10.60 21.94
C ALA A 248 -11.15 -9.62 22.23
N ALA A 249 -11.07 -8.40 21.70
CA ALA A 249 -12.13 -7.41 21.81
C ALA A 249 -13.40 -7.84 21.05
N TYR A 250 -13.25 -8.40 19.85
CA TYR A 250 -14.37 -8.96 19.08
C TYR A 250 -15.03 -10.13 19.81
N GLN A 251 -14.26 -11.07 20.36
CA GLN A 251 -14.79 -12.20 21.13
C GLN A 251 -15.56 -11.74 22.37
N SER A 252 -15.05 -10.73 23.08
CA SER A 252 -15.72 -10.12 24.22
C SER A 252 -17.05 -9.47 23.84
N TYR A 253 -17.09 -8.81 22.67
CA TYR A 253 -18.32 -8.25 22.11
C TYR A 253 -19.33 -9.35 21.74
N GLN A 254 -18.90 -10.43 21.09
CA GLN A 254 -19.77 -11.56 20.75
C GLN A 254 -20.33 -12.25 22.00
N ALA A 255 -19.50 -12.45 23.03
CA ALA A 255 -19.94 -13.03 24.30
C ALA A 255 -21.03 -12.19 24.96
N LYS A 256 -20.89 -10.85 24.95
CA LYS A 256 -21.95 -9.93 25.44
C LYS A 256 -23.22 -10.02 24.59
N LYS A 257 -23.08 -10.05 23.27
CA LYS A 257 -24.21 -10.11 22.33
C LYS A 257 -25.03 -11.40 22.45
N GLN A 258 -24.38 -12.51 22.77
CA GLN A 258 -25.04 -13.82 22.94
C GLN A 258 -25.76 -13.97 24.28
N GLN A 259 -25.60 -13.03 25.22
CA GLN A 259 -26.34 -13.08 26.48
C GLN A 259 -27.83 -12.90 26.22
N LYS A 260 -28.63 -13.85 26.71
CA LYS A 260 -30.10 -13.80 26.63
C LYS A 260 -30.65 -12.80 27.65
N LEU A 261 -30.51 -11.53 27.33
CA LEU A 261 -31.02 -10.43 28.13
C LEU A 261 -32.29 -9.87 27.48
N VAL A 262 -33.24 -9.49 28.32
CA VAL A 262 -34.42 -8.72 27.92
C VAL A 262 -34.59 -7.59 28.93
N ALA A 263 -34.83 -6.38 28.43
CA ALA A 263 -35.18 -5.24 29.26
C ALA A 263 -36.70 -5.05 29.18
N LEU A 264 -37.39 -5.16 30.32
CA LEU A 264 -38.81 -4.83 30.41
C LEU A 264 -38.94 -3.32 30.65
N THR A 265 -39.61 -2.63 29.74
CA THR A 265 -39.85 -1.18 29.80
C THR A 265 -41.34 -0.87 29.87
N PHE A 266 -41.71 0.12 30.69
CA PHE A 266 -43.08 0.57 30.89
C PHE A 266 -43.17 2.07 30.63
N ASP A 267 -44.01 2.48 29.68
CA ASP A 267 -44.21 3.89 29.29
C ASP A 267 -45.53 4.44 29.89
N ASP A 268 -45.73 5.76 29.83
CA ASP A 268 -46.97 6.48 30.17
C ASP A 268 -47.44 6.40 31.64
N GLY A 269 -46.59 5.87 32.53
CA GLY A 269 -46.85 5.83 33.97
C GLY A 269 -46.47 7.12 34.73
N PRO A 270 -46.73 7.19 36.05
CA PRO A 270 -47.42 6.18 36.85
C PRO A 270 -48.95 6.33 36.81
N ASN A 271 -49.65 5.22 36.58
CA ASN A 271 -51.10 5.12 36.78
C ASN A 271 -51.40 4.46 38.15
N ALA A 272 -52.16 5.13 39.00
CA ALA A 272 -52.46 4.67 40.36
C ALA A 272 -53.21 3.33 40.42
N ALA A 273 -53.99 2.97 39.40
CA ALA A 273 -54.76 1.72 39.38
C ALA A 273 -53.93 0.51 38.93
N THR A 274 -52.97 0.70 38.00
CA THR A 274 -52.27 -0.41 37.33
C THR A 274 -50.80 -0.53 37.68
N THR A 275 -50.11 0.58 38.01
CA THR A 275 -48.66 0.56 38.33
C THR A 275 -48.36 -0.32 39.55
N PRO A 276 -49.13 -0.27 40.65
CA PRO A 276 -48.89 -1.17 41.78
C PRO A 276 -48.99 -2.66 41.39
N GLN A 277 -49.96 -3.01 40.53
CA GLN A 277 -50.13 -4.39 40.06
C GLN A 277 -48.92 -4.86 39.24
N ALA A 278 -48.38 -4.01 38.37
CA ALA A 278 -47.17 -4.30 37.61
C ALA A 278 -45.96 -4.50 38.54
N LEU A 279 -45.81 -3.66 39.56
CA LEU A 279 -44.74 -3.79 40.57
C LEU A 279 -44.86 -5.09 41.36
N ASP A 280 -46.07 -5.48 41.77
CA ASP A 280 -46.32 -6.73 42.49
C ASP A 280 -45.93 -7.95 41.64
N ILE A 281 -46.25 -7.94 40.35
CA ILE A 281 -45.89 -9.02 39.41
C ILE A 281 -44.37 -9.08 39.22
N LEU A 282 -43.71 -7.94 38.98
CA LEU A 282 -42.24 -7.89 38.84
C LEU A 282 -41.54 -8.40 40.10
N ALA A 283 -42.02 -8.00 41.28
CA ALA A 283 -41.52 -8.47 42.57
C ALA A 283 -41.71 -9.98 42.75
N LYS A 284 -42.90 -10.50 42.43
CA LYS A 284 -43.23 -11.94 42.51
C LYS A 284 -42.29 -12.81 41.67
N TYR A 285 -41.90 -12.35 40.48
CA TYR A 285 -41.00 -13.09 39.60
C TYR A 285 -39.52 -12.72 39.80
N HIS A 286 -39.21 -11.85 40.76
CA HIS A 286 -37.85 -11.33 41.00
C HIS A 286 -37.21 -10.69 39.76
N VAL A 287 -38.04 -10.08 38.90
CA VAL A 287 -37.60 -9.38 37.69
C VAL A 287 -37.57 -7.88 37.96
N LYS A 288 -36.66 -7.17 37.30
CA LYS A 288 -36.59 -5.70 37.33
C LYS A 288 -37.20 -5.13 36.05
N GLY A 289 -37.83 -3.96 36.16
CA GLY A 289 -38.36 -3.20 35.03
C GLY A 289 -37.90 -1.75 35.06
N THR A 290 -37.85 -1.10 33.90
CA THR A 290 -37.54 0.32 33.74
C THR A 290 -38.82 1.08 33.41
N PHE A 291 -39.13 2.12 34.17
CA PHE A 291 -40.35 2.93 33.99
C PHE A 291 -40.00 4.29 33.42
N PHE A 292 -40.51 4.61 32.22
CA PHE A 292 -40.43 5.92 31.59
C PHE A 292 -41.68 6.72 31.97
N MET A 293 -41.55 7.50 33.05
CA MET A 293 -42.67 8.25 33.62
C MET A 293 -42.88 9.59 32.92
N LEU A 294 -44.13 10.03 32.84
CA LEU A 294 -44.46 11.40 32.45
C LEU A 294 -44.16 12.33 33.62
N GLY A 295 -43.29 13.32 33.39
CA GLY A 295 -43.06 14.41 34.34
C GLY A 295 -44.24 15.37 34.28
N THR A 296 -44.99 15.48 35.37
CA THR A 296 -46.00 16.51 35.59
C THR A 296 -45.40 17.78 36.16
#